data_AF-A0A925MBW3-F1
#
_entry.id   AF-A0A925MBW3-F1
#
_cell.length_a   1.000
_cell.length_b   1.000
_cell.length_c   1.000
_cell.angle_alpha   90.00
_cell.angle_beta   90.00
_cell.angle_gamma   90.00
#
_symmetry.space_group_name_H-M   'P 1'
#
loop_
_entity.id
_entity.type
_entity.pdbx_description
1 polymer ?
#
loop_
_entity_poly.entity_id
_entity_poly.type
_entity_poly.pdbx_seq_one_letter_code
_entity_poly.pdbx_strand_id
1 'polypeptide(L)'
;EAIGAWGFLAVFASGVGLRAAELDAVLRAPHPVIYADAAIDNANHPPAEHLVSSRESPEALDEPAVAAGVMLSDILSFGDTVERLVEISLIVVVGTAVVNHWDARALPLAAALFLVIRPSATLLVLHPTRMPAVQRWLIGWFGVRGIGSLYYLAYALGHGAAHPSTLIDLTISVVALSILAHGITAQPLLSWYARHLARAEQTPAARPARP
;
A
#
# COMPACT_ATOMS: atom_id res chain seq x y z
N GLU A 1 16.89 11.84 -12.76
CA GLU A 1 16.79 13.31 -12.66
C GLU A 1 17.47 14.09 -13.79
N ALA A 2 18.37 13.50 -14.59
CA ALA A 2 19.15 14.20 -15.64
C ALA A 2 18.35 14.89 -16.77
N ILE A 3 17.02 14.70 -16.84
CA ILE A 3 16.13 15.27 -17.86
C ILE A 3 14.93 16.03 -17.26
N GLY A 4 14.95 16.33 -15.95
CA GLY A 4 13.81 16.96 -15.25
C GLY A 4 12.58 16.05 -15.10
N ALA A 5 12.71 14.77 -15.43
CA ALA A 5 11.68 13.77 -15.19
C ALA A 5 11.55 13.46 -13.69
N TRP A 6 10.31 13.40 -13.19
CA TRP A 6 9.97 13.04 -11.82
C TRP A 6 10.42 11.60 -11.53
N GLY A 7 11.49 11.42 -10.75
CA GLY A 7 12.07 10.10 -10.47
C GLY A 7 11.05 9.10 -9.92
N PHE A 8 10.13 9.56 -9.07
CA PHE A 8 9.01 8.76 -8.56
C PHE A 8 8.10 8.21 -9.67
N LEU A 9 7.76 9.04 -10.67
CA LEU A 9 6.90 8.62 -11.77
C LEU A 9 7.59 7.57 -12.66
N ALA A 10 8.90 7.68 -12.86
CA ALA A 10 9.68 6.70 -13.60
C ALA A 10 9.70 5.34 -12.89
N VAL A 11 9.92 5.32 -11.56
CA VAL A 11 9.87 4.09 -10.75
C VAL A 11 8.47 3.48 -10.79
N PHE A 12 7.42 4.31 -10.64
CA PHE A 12 6.04 3.87 -10.73
C PHE A 12 5.72 3.25 -12.11
N ALA A 13 6.10 3.93 -13.20
CA ALA A 13 5.91 3.44 -14.55
C ALA A 13 6.67 2.13 -14.81
N SER A 14 7.88 1.99 -14.25
CA SER A 14 8.65 0.74 -14.31
C SER A 14 7.94 -0.40 -13.59
N GLY A 15 7.35 -0.15 -12.41
CA GLY A 15 6.58 -1.15 -11.66
C GLY A 15 5.32 -1.61 -12.42
N VAL A 16 4.57 -0.67 -13.00
CA VAL A 16 3.42 -0.99 -13.87
C VAL A 16 3.88 -1.78 -15.11
N GLY A 17 5.00 -1.39 -15.72
CA GLY A 17 5.59 -2.09 -16.86
C GLY A 17 6.00 -3.52 -16.54
N LEU A 18 6.59 -3.77 -15.37
CA LEU A 18 6.96 -5.11 -14.91
C LEU A 18 5.72 -6.01 -14.78
N ARG A 19 4.65 -5.49 -14.17
CA ARG A 19 3.38 -6.24 -14.03
C ARG A 19 2.70 -6.49 -15.38
N ALA A 20 2.82 -5.56 -16.33
CA ALA A 20 2.32 -5.76 -17.69
C ALA A 20 3.12 -6.83 -18.46
N ALA A 21 4.44 -6.87 -18.27
CA ALA A 21 5.31 -7.88 -18.88
C ALA A 21 5.05 -9.28 -18.31
N GLU A 22 4.81 -9.40 -17.00
CA GLU A 22 4.38 -10.64 -16.36
C GLU A 22 3.06 -11.14 -16.95
N LEU A 23 2.06 -10.25 -17.07
CA LEU A 23 0.76 -10.60 -17.63
C LEU A 23 0.90 -11.12 -19.08
N ASP A 24 1.75 -10.49 -19.89
CA ASP A 24 2.05 -10.96 -21.26
C ASP A 24 2.74 -12.33 -21.27
N ALA A 25 3.68 -12.59 -20.36
CA ALA A 25 4.34 -13.90 -20.23
C ALA A 25 3.35 -15.01 -19.83
N VAL A 26 2.51 -14.73 -18.85
CA VAL A 26 1.43 -15.60 -18.37
C VAL A 26 0.43 -15.92 -19.48
N LEU A 27 0.01 -14.92 -20.25
CA LEU A 27 -0.97 -15.12 -21.33
C LEU A 27 -0.41 -15.91 -22.51
N ARG A 28 0.90 -15.81 -22.78
CA ARG A 28 1.57 -16.54 -23.86
C ARG A 28 1.89 -17.99 -23.51
N ALA A 29 2.17 -18.29 -22.24
CA ALA A 29 2.49 -19.63 -21.76
C ALA A 29 1.79 -19.92 -20.42
N PRO A 30 0.48 -20.22 -20.43
CA PRO A 30 -0.27 -20.48 -19.19
C PRO A 30 0.23 -21.73 -18.47
N HIS A 31 0.33 -21.66 -17.14
CA HIS A 31 0.81 -22.79 -16.33
C HIS A 31 -0.23 -23.94 -16.28
N PRO A 32 0.19 -25.22 -16.41
CA PRO A 32 -0.73 -26.36 -16.53
C PRO A 32 -1.63 -26.62 -15.32
N VAL A 33 -1.30 -26.11 -14.12
CA VAL A 33 -2.15 -26.24 -12.90
C VAL A 33 -3.54 -25.63 -13.09
N ILE A 34 -3.72 -24.71 -14.03
CA ILE A 34 -5.04 -24.14 -14.38
C ILE A 34 -5.99 -25.18 -14.97
N TYR A 35 -5.48 -26.24 -15.61
CA TYR A 35 -6.32 -27.31 -16.16
C TYR A 35 -6.68 -28.39 -15.12
N ALA A 36 -6.00 -28.41 -13.97
CA ALA A 36 -6.24 -29.42 -12.92
C ALA A 36 -7.36 -29.02 -11.95
N ASP A 37 -7.60 -27.72 -11.76
CA ASP A 37 -8.61 -27.20 -10.84
C ASP A 37 -9.68 -26.41 -11.61
N ALA A 38 -10.62 -27.13 -12.22
CA ALA A 38 -11.73 -26.58 -13.02
C ALA A 38 -12.69 -25.65 -12.22
N ALA A 39 -12.41 -25.39 -10.94
CA ALA A 39 -13.12 -24.43 -10.10
C ALA A 39 -12.51 -23.01 -10.14
N ILE A 40 -11.31 -22.83 -10.68
CA ILE A 40 -10.73 -21.50 -10.94
C ILE A 40 -11.27 -21.04 -12.29
N ASP A 41 -12.26 -20.16 -12.24
CA ASP A 41 -12.88 -19.52 -13.40
C ASP A 41 -11.80 -19.05 -14.41
N ASN A 42 -11.94 -19.45 -15.67
CA ASN A 42 -11.00 -19.22 -16.79
C ASN A 42 -10.60 -17.74 -17.00
N ALA A 43 -11.19 -16.81 -16.26
CA ALA A 43 -10.94 -15.37 -16.31
C ALA A 43 -9.88 -14.86 -15.32
N ASN A 44 -9.48 -15.64 -14.30
CA ASN A 44 -8.59 -15.17 -13.24
C ASN A 44 -7.37 -16.07 -13.07
N HIS A 45 -6.39 -15.91 -13.97
CA HIS A 45 -5.05 -16.44 -13.73
C HIS A 45 -4.46 -15.72 -12.50
N PRO A 46 -4.06 -16.44 -11.43
CA PRO A 46 -3.45 -15.81 -10.27
C PRO A 46 -2.11 -15.15 -10.68
N PRO A 47 -1.64 -14.15 -9.93
CA PRO A 47 -0.29 -13.60 -10.11
C PRO A 47 0.76 -14.69 -10.29
N ALA A 48 1.75 -14.50 -11.17
CA ALA A 48 2.79 -15.50 -11.41
C ALA A 48 3.58 -15.83 -10.13
N GLU A 49 3.73 -14.86 -9.23
CA GLU A 49 4.34 -15.05 -7.90
C GLU A 49 3.58 -16.05 -7.00
N HIS A 50 2.28 -16.24 -7.21
CA HIS A 50 1.47 -17.22 -6.48
C HIS A 50 1.58 -18.64 -7.05
N LEU A 51 2.13 -18.79 -8.26
CA LEU A 51 2.36 -20.09 -8.88
C LEU A 51 3.70 -20.70 -8.48
N VAL A 52 4.56 -19.93 -7.79
CA VAL A 52 5.89 -20.36 -7.38
C VAL A 52 5.84 -20.87 -5.95
N SER A 53 6.21 -22.14 -5.75
CA SER A 53 6.45 -22.70 -4.43
C SER A 53 7.93 -22.54 -4.04
N SER A 54 8.23 -22.50 -2.73
CA SER A 54 9.59 -22.24 -2.21
C SER A 54 10.63 -23.32 -2.55
N ARG A 55 10.31 -24.32 -3.38
CA ARG A 55 11.16 -25.41 -3.85
C ARG A 55 10.77 -25.84 -5.27
N GLU A 56 10.94 -24.97 -6.25
CA GLU A 56 10.80 -25.38 -7.65
C GLU A 56 12.03 -26.21 -8.09
N SER A 57 11.76 -27.31 -8.82
CA SER A 57 12.80 -28.16 -9.41
C SER A 57 13.48 -27.41 -10.56
N PRO A 58 14.78 -27.61 -10.84
CA PRO A 58 15.48 -26.94 -11.95
C PRO A 58 14.79 -27.08 -13.32
N GLU A 59 14.06 -28.18 -13.53
CA GLU A 59 13.27 -28.46 -14.74
C GLU A 59 12.01 -27.57 -14.88
N ALA A 60 11.48 -27.04 -13.77
CA ALA A 60 10.31 -26.15 -13.80
C ALA A 60 10.65 -24.71 -14.24
N LEU A 61 11.93 -24.33 -14.19
CA LEU A 61 12.41 -23.01 -14.63
C LEU A 61 12.51 -22.87 -16.16
N ASP A 62 12.39 -23.98 -16.90
CA ASP A 62 12.33 -23.96 -18.36
C ASP A 62 11.00 -23.39 -18.89
N GLU A 63 9.97 -23.32 -18.03
CA GLU A 63 8.69 -22.69 -18.36
C GLU A 63 8.76 -21.16 -18.20
N PRO A 64 8.46 -20.37 -19.26
CA PRO A 64 8.60 -18.91 -19.22
C PRO A 64 7.78 -18.23 -18.12
N ALA A 65 6.58 -18.76 -17.81
CA ALA A 65 5.71 -18.21 -16.77
C ALA A 65 6.25 -18.47 -15.36
N VAL A 66 6.85 -19.63 -15.11
CA VAL A 66 7.47 -19.97 -13.83
C VAL A 66 8.74 -19.14 -13.63
N ALA A 67 9.59 -19.03 -14.66
CA ALA A 67 10.77 -18.18 -14.62
C ALA A 67 10.41 -16.70 -14.35
N ALA A 68 9.39 -16.17 -15.02
CA ALA A 68 8.90 -14.81 -14.79
C ALA A 68 8.35 -14.62 -13.37
N GLY A 69 7.61 -15.61 -12.85
CA GLY A 69 7.07 -15.59 -11.48
C GLY A 69 8.17 -15.61 -10.41
N VAL A 70 9.21 -16.44 -10.59
CA VAL A 70 10.35 -16.52 -9.66
C VAL A 70 11.10 -15.19 -9.63
N MET A 71 11.46 -14.65 -10.79
CA MET A 71 12.18 -13.37 -10.86
C MET A 71 11.38 -12.23 -10.24
N LEU A 72 10.07 -12.17 -10.49
CA LEU A 72 9.21 -11.16 -9.90
C LEU A 72 9.12 -11.29 -8.38
N SER A 73 8.92 -12.51 -7.88
CA SER A 73 8.87 -12.79 -6.43
C SER A 73 10.16 -12.36 -5.72
N ASP A 74 11.32 -12.65 -6.32
CA ASP A 74 12.62 -12.24 -5.79
C ASP A 74 12.79 -10.71 -5.80
N ILE A 75 12.38 -10.04 -6.88
CA ILE A 75 12.42 -8.57 -6.99
C ILE A 75 11.51 -7.92 -5.95
N LEU A 76 10.28 -8.42 -5.79
CA LEU A 76 9.31 -7.90 -4.83
C LEU A 76 9.79 -8.12 -3.39
N SER A 77 10.26 -9.32 -3.05
CA SER A 77 10.75 -9.63 -1.70
C SER A 77 12.02 -8.85 -1.33
N PHE A 78 12.93 -8.64 -2.29
CA PHE A 78 14.06 -7.73 -2.11
C PHE A 78 13.57 -6.30 -1.91
N GLY A 79 12.62 -5.86 -2.74
CA GLY A 79 11.96 -4.56 -2.64
C GLY A 79 11.34 -4.33 -1.25
N ASP A 80 10.54 -5.28 -0.75
CA ASP A 80 9.92 -5.25 0.57
C ASP A 80 10.96 -5.14 1.68
N THR A 81 12.08 -5.84 1.56
CA THR A 81 13.17 -5.78 2.53
C THR A 81 13.81 -4.40 2.55
N VAL A 82 14.07 -3.82 1.37
CA VAL A 82 14.61 -2.46 1.24
C VAL A 82 13.61 -1.43 1.75
N GLU A 83 12.34 -1.55 1.39
CA GLU A 83 11.26 -0.67 1.85
C GLU A 83 11.18 -0.68 3.37
N ARG A 84 11.16 -1.88 3.98
CA ARG A 84 11.11 -2.02 5.44
C ARG A 84 12.34 -1.46 6.12
N LEU A 85 13.52 -1.60 5.53
CA LEU A 85 14.75 -1.00 6.06
C LEU A 85 14.68 0.53 6.03
N VAL A 86 14.20 1.10 4.94
CA VAL A 86 14.02 2.56 4.78
C VAL A 86 12.94 3.07 5.73
N GLU A 87 11.83 2.34 5.88
CA GLU A 87 10.75 2.67 6.81
C GLU A 87 11.27 2.72 8.26
N ILE A 88 11.95 1.67 8.72
CA ILE A 88 12.51 1.62 10.08
C ILE A 88 13.52 2.76 10.30
N SER A 89 14.41 2.95 9.32
CA SER A 89 15.42 4.01 9.37
C SER A 89 14.76 5.39 9.49
N LEU A 90 13.70 5.64 8.72
CA LEU A 90 12.94 6.89 8.80
C LEU A 90 12.22 7.05 10.13
N ILE A 91 11.57 6.02 10.64
CA ILE A 91 10.89 6.06 11.94
C ILE A 91 11.89 6.43 13.05
N VAL A 92 13.11 5.89 13.01
CA VAL A 92 14.17 6.23 13.97
C VAL A 92 14.60 7.69 13.82
N VAL A 93 14.81 8.18 12.59
CA VAL A 93 15.16 9.59 12.33
C VAL A 93 14.06 10.54 12.78
N VAL A 94 12.80 10.26 12.46
CA VAL A 94 11.66 11.08 12.90
C VAL A 94 11.52 11.02 14.42
N GLY A 95 11.61 9.83 15.02
CA GLY A 95 11.50 9.62 16.47
C GLY A 95 12.57 10.40 17.25
N THR A 96 13.81 10.43 16.75
CA THR A 96 14.87 11.24 17.35
C THR A 96 14.67 12.74 17.10
N ALA A 97 14.20 13.15 15.92
CA ALA A 97 13.93 14.55 15.59
C ALA A 97 12.84 15.17 16.47
N VAL A 98 11.82 14.39 16.88
CA VAL A 98 10.74 14.84 17.77
C VAL A 98 11.26 15.45 19.07
N VAL A 99 12.40 14.99 19.60
CA VAL A 99 12.97 15.52 20.84
C VAL A 99 13.22 17.02 20.77
N ASN A 100 13.63 17.53 19.60
CA ASN A 100 13.97 18.95 19.41
C ASN A 100 12.91 19.73 18.64
N HIS A 101 12.02 19.05 17.91
CA HIS A 101 11.07 19.64 16.97
C HIS A 101 9.61 19.40 17.34
N TRP A 102 9.34 19.01 18.59
CA TRP A 102 7.98 18.83 19.05
C TRP A 102 7.24 20.17 19.18
N ASP A 103 6.06 20.26 18.56
CA ASP A 103 5.16 21.41 18.66
C ASP A 103 3.74 20.95 18.96
N ALA A 104 3.21 21.37 20.11
CA ALA A 104 1.85 21.03 20.54
C ALA A 104 0.76 21.56 19.59
N ARG A 105 1.04 22.61 18.80
CA ARG A 105 0.13 23.11 17.75
C ARG A 105 -0.14 22.06 16.67
N ALA A 106 0.72 21.05 16.55
CA ALA A 106 0.52 19.93 15.64
C ALA A 106 -0.63 19.00 16.06
N LEU A 107 -1.04 18.97 17.33
CA LEU A 107 -2.15 18.12 17.79
C LEU A 107 -3.48 18.44 17.11
N PRO A 108 -4.02 19.68 17.19
CA PRO A 108 -5.26 20.03 16.50
C PRO A 108 -5.12 19.95 14.98
N LEU A 109 -3.94 20.26 14.45
CA LEU A 109 -3.64 20.14 13.03
C LEU A 109 -3.72 18.68 12.56
N ALA A 110 -3.06 17.76 13.27
CA ALA A 110 -3.09 16.33 13.00
C ALA A 110 -4.52 15.78 13.10
N ALA A 111 -5.26 16.15 14.15
CA ALA A 111 -6.66 15.75 14.31
C ALA A 111 -7.54 16.20 13.14
N ALA A 112 -7.47 17.49 12.74
CA ALA A 112 -8.21 18.00 11.59
C ALA A 112 -7.84 17.26 10.30
N LEU A 113 -6.56 16.97 10.11
CA LEU A 113 -6.09 16.32 8.90
C LEU A 113 -6.49 14.84 8.82
N PHE A 114 -6.41 14.09 9.93
CA PHE A 114 -6.72 12.66 9.96
C PHE A 114 -8.22 12.37 10.04
N LEU A 115 -8.98 13.20 10.78
CA LEU A 115 -10.40 12.93 11.06
C LEU A 115 -11.36 13.66 10.13
N VAL A 116 -10.93 14.77 9.50
CA VAL A 116 -11.82 15.60 8.68
C VAL A 116 -11.36 15.63 7.23
N ILE A 117 -10.16 16.16 6.99
CA ILE A 117 -9.68 16.43 5.62
C ILE A 117 -9.50 15.11 4.85
N ARG A 118 -8.97 14.10 5.51
CA ARG A 118 -8.69 12.82 4.86
C ARG A 118 -9.95 12.00 4.56
N PRO A 119 -10.88 11.75 5.51
CA PRO A 119 -12.13 11.07 5.19
C PRO A 119 -12.98 11.84 4.18
N SER A 120 -13.01 13.18 4.23
CA SER A 120 -13.74 13.95 3.23
C SER A 120 -13.12 13.81 1.83
N ALA A 121 -11.80 13.90 1.70
CA ALA A 121 -11.12 13.69 0.43
C ALA A 121 -11.38 12.28 -0.13
N THR A 122 -11.30 11.23 0.69
CA THR A 122 -11.57 9.87 0.21
C THR A 122 -13.03 9.66 -0.13
N LEU A 123 -13.98 10.22 0.61
CA LEU A 123 -15.40 10.16 0.27
C LEU A 123 -15.69 10.88 -1.05
N LEU A 124 -15.05 12.00 -1.33
CA LEU A 124 -15.18 12.72 -2.60
C LEU A 124 -14.62 11.90 -3.77
N VAL A 125 -13.42 11.36 -3.63
CA VAL A 125 -12.75 10.57 -4.68
C VAL A 125 -13.46 9.24 -4.92
N LEU A 126 -13.91 8.56 -3.87
CA LEU A 126 -14.60 7.27 -3.97
C LEU A 126 -16.12 7.40 -4.13
N HIS A 127 -16.67 8.63 -4.16
CA HIS A 127 -18.10 8.86 -4.39
C HIS A 127 -18.68 8.07 -5.58
N PRO A 128 -18.04 8.03 -6.78
CA PRO A 128 -18.57 7.31 -7.93
C PRO A 128 -18.49 5.78 -7.83
N THR A 129 -17.79 5.22 -6.83
CA THR A 129 -17.60 3.77 -6.72
C THR A 129 -18.79 3.09 -6.04
N ARG A 130 -19.05 1.81 -6.31
CA ARG A 130 -20.08 1.03 -5.57
C ARG A 130 -19.57 0.43 -4.26
N MET A 131 -18.44 0.91 -3.73
CA MET A 131 -17.81 0.34 -2.54
C MET A 131 -18.62 0.62 -1.26
N PRO A 132 -18.74 -0.37 -0.34
CA PRO A 132 -19.37 -0.17 0.97
C PRO A 132 -18.71 0.95 1.78
N ALA A 133 -19.51 1.66 2.58
CA ALA A 133 -19.04 2.80 3.37
C ALA A 133 -17.87 2.45 4.31
N VAL A 134 -17.89 1.25 4.92
CA VAL A 134 -16.82 0.76 5.79
C VAL A 134 -15.50 0.63 5.02
N GLN A 135 -15.53 0.08 3.80
CA GLN A 135 -14.34 -0.05 2.95
C GLN A 135 -13.79 1.32 2.54
N ARG A 136 -14.66 2.28 2.20
CA ARG A 136 -14.24 3.66 1.89
C ARG A 136 -13.57 4.33 3.10
N TRP A 137 -14.09 4.08 4.30
CA TRP A 137 -13.51 4.60 5.54
C TRP A 137 -12.17 3.96 5.85
N LEU A 138 -12.02 2.66 5.66
CA LEU A 138 -10.75 1.94 5.81
C LEU A 138 -9.70 2.49 4.83
N ILE A 139 -10.05 2.67 3.56
CA ILE A 139 -9.16 3.31 2.56
C ILE A 139 -8.78 4.73 3.00
N GLY A 140 -9.76 5.47 3.54
CA GLY A 140 -9.55 6.76 4.17
C GLY A 140 -8.55 6.72 5.31
N TRP A 141 -8.66 5.75 6.21
CA TRP A 141 -7.83 5.64 7.39
C TRP A 141 -6.41 5.14 7.07
N PHE A 142 -6.23 4.16 6.19
CA PHE A 142 -4.95 3.45 6.05
C PHE A 142 -3.82 4.16 5.31
N GLY A 143 -4.04 5.30 4.66
CA GLY A 143 -2.89 5.99 4.07
C GLY A 143 -2.14 6.75 5.15
N VAL A 144 -1.11 6.15 5.71
CA VAL A 144 -0.26 6.80 6.69
C VAL A 144 0.33 8.07 6.06
N ARG A 145 0.28 9.20 6.76
CA ARG A 145 1.13 10.33 6.36
C ARG A 145 2.58 9.97 6.64
N GLY A 146 3.39 10.00 5.61
CA GLY A 146 4.79 9.57 5.70
C GLY A 146 5.75 10.44 4.92
N ILE A 147 6.74 9.75 4.36
CA ILE A 147 7.96 10.22 3.65
C ILE A 147 7.70 11.39 2.71
N GLY A 148 6.58 11.39 1.98
CA GLY A 148 6.25 12.47 1.05
C GLY A 148 6.15 13.85 1.71
N SER A 149 5.68 13.92 2.97
CA SER A 149 5.61 15.20 3.70
C SER A 149 7.00 15.73 4.01
N LEU A 150 7.96 14.84 4.29
CA LEU A 150 9.36 15.21 4.52
C LEU A 150 10.04 15.63 3.23
N TYR A 151 9.70 15.01 2.10
CA TYR A 151 10.13 15.48 0.78
C TYR A 151 9.66 16.92 0.52
N TYR A 152 8.38 17.21 0.74
CA TYR A 152 7.86 18.58 0.55
C TYR A 152 8.44 19.58 1.53
N LEU A 153 8.71 19.18 2.77
CA LEU A 153 9.44 20.00 3.73
C LEU A 153 10.84 20.33 3.21
N ALA A 154 11.62 19.32 2.83
CA ALA A 154 12.97 19.50 2.29
C ALA A 154 12.96 20.38 1.03
N TYR A 155 11.99 20.16 0.14
CA TYR A 155 11.77 20.97 -1.04
C TYR A 155 11.50 22.43 -0.68
N ALA A 156 10.56 22.70 0.25
CA ALA A 156 10.22 24.05 0.67
C ALA A 156 11.43 24.75 1.31
N LEU A 157 12.16 24.06 2.18
CA LEU A 157 13.38 24.59 2.80
C LEU A 157 14.46 24.93 1.75
N GLY A 158 14.66 24.07 0.75
CA GLY A 158 15.59 24.32 -0.35
C GLY A 158 15.20 25.49 -1.26
N HIS A 159 13.92 25.90 -1.27
CA HIS A 159 13.40 27.00 -2.07
C HIS A 159 13.11 28.27 -1.25
N GLY A 160 13.68 28.40 -0.05
CA GLY A 160 13.57 29.62 0.75
C GLY A 160 12.20 29.77 1.42
N ALA A 161 11.69 28.69 2.01
CA ALA A 161 10.44 28.73 2.76
C ALA A 161 10.41 29.82 3.83
N ALA A 162 9.27 30.50 3.93
CA ALA A 162 8.96 31.38 5.05
C ALA A 162 8.80 30.54 6.33
N HIS A 163 9.39 31.01 7.43
CA HIS A 163 9.30 30.38 8.76
C HIS A 163 9.75 28.89 8.79
N PRO A 164 11.00 28.60 8.40
CA PRO A 164 11.49 27.22 8.26
C PRO A 164 11.39 26.40 9.55
N SER A 165 11.64 27.02 10.71
CA SER A 165 11.53 26.36 12.02
C SER A 165 10.11 25.85 12.28
N THR A 166 9.10 26.70 12.07
CA THR A 166 7.69 26.32 12.27
C THR A 166 7.26 25.21 11.31
N LEU A 167 7.73 25.23 10.07
CA LEU A 167 7.45 24.16 9.11
C LEU A 167 8.07 22.83 9.53
N ILE A 168 9.32 22.85 10.00
CA ILE A 168 10.01 21.67 10.52
C ILE A 168 9.25 21.13 11.73
N ASP A 169 8.99 21.97 12.73
CA ASP A 169 8.39 21.54 14.00
C ASP A 169 6.98 20.95 13.79
N LEU A 170 6.14 21.63 13.01
CA LEU A 170 4.80 21.12 12.69
C LEU A 170 4.85 19.84 11.86
N THR A 171 5.73 19.77 10.85
CA THR A 171 5.79 18.60 9.96
C THR A 171 6.29 17.37 10.70
N ILE A 172 7.39 17.49 11.44
CA ILE A 172 7.94 16.38 12.25
C ILE A 172 6.90 15.90 13.27
N SER A 173 6.23 16.82 13.97
CA SER A 173 5.20 16.49 14.95
C SER A 173 3.98 15.80 14.32
N VAL A 174 3.47 16.28 13.18
CA VAL A 174 2.34 15.65 12.47
C VAL A 174 2.72 14.27 11.91
N VAL A 175 3.92 14.11 11.34
CA VAL A 175 4.41 12.82 10.84
C VAL A 175 4.54 11.82 11.99
N ALA A 176 5.13 12.23 13.12
CA ALA A 176 5.23 11.38 14.31
C ALA A 176 3.85 10.95 14.84
N LEU A 177 2.91 11.89 14.97
CA LEU A 177 1.52 11.58 15.36
C LEU A 177 0.84 10.62 14.37
N SER A 178 1.11 10.76 13.07
CA SER A 178 0.59 9.84 12.05
C SER A 178 1.14 8.43 12.24
N ILE A 179 2.46 8.29 12.40
CA ILE A 179 3.11 6.99 12.60
C ILE A 179 2.53 6.29 13.83
N LEU A 180 2.38 7.01 14.95
CA LEU A 180 1.80 6.45 16.17
C LEU A 180 0.33 6.07 15.98
N ALA A 181 -0.50 6.98 15.47
CA ALA A 181 -1.94 6.76 15.33
C ALA A 181 -2.23 5.58 14.39
N HIS A 182 -1.58 5.54 13.23
CA HIS A 182 -1.83 4.49 12.24
C HIS A 182 -1.11 3.19 12.60
N GLY A 183 0.11 3.26 13.13
CA GLY A 183 0.86 2.07 13.57
C GLY A 183 0.12 1.29 14.66
N ILE A 184 -0.47 1.98 15.64
CA ILE A 184 -1.25 1.34 16.71
C ILE A 184 -2.59 0.82 16.18
N THR A 185 -3.24 1.55 15.26
CA THR A 185 -4.60 1.20 14.81
C THR A 185 -4.65 0.23 13.63
N ALA A 186 -3.56 0.04 12.89
CA ALA A 186 -3.61 -0.71 11.65
C ALA A 186 -4.01 -2.19 11.83
N GLN A 187 -3.24 -2.93 12.63
CA GLN A 187 -3.50 -4.34 12.92
C GLN A 187 -4.87 -4.60 13.56
N PRO A 188 -5.29 -3.89 14.63
CA PRO A 188 -6.58 -4.14 15.24
C PRO A 188 -7.74 -3.84 14.27
N LEU A 189 -7.62 -2.81 13.44
CA LEU A 189 -8.67 -2.44 12.50
C LEU A 189 -8.81 -3.47 11.35
N LEU A 190 -7.70 -3.98 10.82
CA LEU A 190 -7.72 -5.07 9.84
C LEU A 190 -8.31 -6.34 10.43
N SER A 191 -7.92 -6.71 11.65
CA SER A 191 -8.46 -7.90 12.33
C SER A 191 -9.96 -7.79 12.58
N TRP A 192 -10.45 -6.59 12.88
CA TRP A 192 -11.87 -6.31 13.04
C TRP A 192 -12.60 -6.43 11.71
N TYR A 193 -12.06 -5.84 10.64
CA TYR A 193 -12.65 -5.91 9.31
C TYR A 193 -12.73 -7.34 8.77
N ALA A 194 -11.66 -8.13 8.91
CA ALA A 194 -11.63 -9.54 8.51
C ALA A 194 -12.72 -10.36 9.24
N ARG A 195 -12.91 -10.12 10.55
CA ARG A 195 -13.99 -10.75 11.32
C ARG A 195 -15.39 -10.32 10.85
N HIS A 196 -15.54 -9.07 10.43
CA HIS A 196 -16.81 -8.57 9.87
C HIS A 196 -17.16 -9.25 8.55
N LEU A 197 -16.19 -9.43 7.66
CA LEU A 197 -16.38 -10.15 6.39
C LEU A 197 -16.76 -11.61 6.64
N ALA A 198 -16.01 -12.32 7.51
CA ALA A 198 -16.28 -13.71 7.83
C ALA A 198 -17.69 -13.94 8.42
N ARG A 199 -18.21 -12.99 9.21
CA ARG A 199 -19.59 -13.05 9.74
C ARG A 199 -20.66 -12.80 8.69
N ALA A 200 -20.38 -11.93 7.71
CA ALA A 200 -21.31 -11.66 6.62
C ALA A 200 -21.46 -12.87 5.70
N GLU A 201 -20.38 -13.62 5.45
CA GLU A 201 -20.40 -14.87 4.67
C GLU A 201 -21.11 -16.02 5.39
N GLN A 202 -21.04 -16.06 6.73
CA GLN A 202 -21.67 -17.11 7.54
C GLN A 202 -23.18 -16.93 7.77
N THR A 203 -23.78 -15.79 7.40
CA THR A 203 -25.23 -15.60 7.48
C THR A 203 -25.88 -16.23 6.25
N PRO A 204 -26.48 -17.44 6.35
CA PRO A 204 -27.08 -18.07 5.18
C PRO A 204 -28.27 -17.21 4.76
N ALA A 205 -28.34 -16.86 3.47
CA ALA A 205 -29.53 -16.27 2.89
C ALA A 205 -30.71 -17.16 3.28
N ALA A 206 -31.60 -16.66 4.16
CA ALA A 206 -32.84 -17.31 4.50
C ALA A 206 -33.65 -17.45 3.21
N ARG A 207 -33.52 -18.62 2.59
CA ARG A 207 -34.26 -19.02 1.40
C ARG A 207 -35.74 -19.03 1.82
N PRO A 208 -36.61 -18.17 1.27
CA PRO A 208 -38.02 -18.26 1.59
C PRO A 208 -38.51 -19.62 1.09
N ALA A 209 -39.03 -20.43 2.01
CA ALA A 209 -39.78 -21.63 1.67
C ALA A 209 -40.94 -21.19 0.76
N ARG A 210 -40.88 -21.57 -0.51
CA ARG A 210 -42.04 -21.42 -1.39
C ARG A 210 -43.00 -22.58 -1.12
N PRO A 211 -44.31 -22.28 -0.96
CA PRO A 211 -45.35 -23.30 -0.78
C PRO A 211 -45.52 -24.16 -2.03
#